data_AF-A0A7W0KMV1-F1
#
_entry.id   AF-A0A7W0KMV1-F1
#
_cell.length_a   1.000
_cell.length_b   1.000
_cell.length_c   1.000
_cell.angle_alpha   90.00
_cell.angle_beta   90.00
_cell.angle_gamma   90.00
#
_symmetry.space_group_name_H-M   'P 1'
#
loop_
_entity.id
_entity.type
_entity.pdbx_description
1 polymer ?
#
loop_
_entity_poly.entity_id
_entity_poly.type
_entity_poly.pdbx_seq_one_letter_code
_entity_poly.pdbx_strand_id
1 'polypeptide(L)'
;VGHLQRLLAGIAAEPDRLVGELSMMTQAETHQVLEAWNDTDREIAASTVPELFQEQVEGDAAASALLFEDTTLSYAELDVRANRLAQYLIDREIGPEQFVAVALPRSVDMVVALLAVLKSGAAYLPVDPMYPAERIAFMLDDARPAMVLTTTEVAASLPDTAPQLLLDEPKAIEAIGQHVDTAPAIAVRT
;
A
#
# COMPACT_ATOMS: atom_id res chain seq x y z
N VAL A 1 -31.42 3.35 -32.19
CA VAL A 1 -32.09 4.37 -33.04
C VAL A 1 -32.21 5.73 -32.32
N GLY A 2 -32.40 5.77 -30.99
CA GLY A 2 -32.57 7.04 -30.24
C GLY A 2 -31.35 8.00 -30.20
N HIS A 3 -30.12 7.49 -30.12
CA HIS A 3 -28.91 8.34 -30.05
C HIS A 3 -28.62 9.09 -31.35
N LEU A 4 -28.68 8.40 -32.50
CA LEU A 4 -28.49 9.03 -33.81
C LEU A 4 -29.56 10.09 -34.08
N GLN A 5 -30.81 9.84 -33.69
CA GLN A 5 -31.88 10.82 -33.81
C GLN A 5 -31.63 12.07 -32.95
N ARG A 6 -31.15 11.90 -31.71
CA ARG A 6 -30.79 13.05 -30.85
C ARG A 6 -29.60 13.82 -31.43
N LEU A 7 -28.59 13.13 -31.94
CA LEU A 7 -27.45 13.76 -32.59
C LEU A 7 -27.90 14.61 -33.80
N LEU A 8 -28.69 14.03 -34.70
CA LEU A 8 -29.21 14.74 -35.87
C LEU A 8 -30.12 15.91 -35.50
N ALA A 9 -30.92 15.79 -34.44
CA ALA A 9 -31.74 16.89 -33.93
C ALA A 9 -30.87 18.03 -33.38
N GLY A 10 -29.77 17.71 -32.69
CA GLY A 10 -28.78 18.70 -32.22
C GLY A 10 -28.09 19.43 -33.37
N ILE A 11 -27.65 18.70 -34.41
CA ILE A 11 -27.05 19.28 -35.62
C ILE A 11 -28.03 20.24 -36.31
N ALA A 12 -29.32 19.86 -36.40
CA ALA A 12 -30.33 20.69 -37.06
C ALA A 12 -30.68 21.96 -36.26
N ALA A 13 -30.63 21.91 -34.93
CA ALA A 13 -30.95 23.04 -34.06
C ALA A 13 -29.79 24.05 -33.94
N GLU A 14 -28.55 23.57 -33.95
CA GLU A 14 -27.34 24.38 -33.76
C GLU A 14 -26.28 24.00 -34.83
N PRO A 15 -26.42 24.46 -36.09
CA PRO A 15 -25.62 23.97 -37.22
C PRO A 15 -24.14 24.37 -37.16
N ASP A 16 -23.81 25.45 -36.46
CA ASP A 16 -22.43 25.94 -36.29
C ASP A 16 -21.73 25.32 -35.05
N ARG A 17 -22.44 24.50 -34.26
CA ARG A 17 -21.89 23.86 -33.07
C ARG A 17 -20.99 22.69 -33.44
N LEU A 18 -19.89 22.53 -32.70
CA LEU A 18 -18.98 21.41 -32.92
C LEU A 18 -19.69 20.08 -32.64
N VAL A 19 -19.52 19.11 -33.54
CA VAL A 19 -20.16 17.79 -33.43
C VAL A 19 -19.83 17.10 -32.10
N GLY A 20 -18.60 17.30 -31.59
CA GLY A 20 -18.16 16.73 -30.30
C GLY A 20 -18.88 17.29 -29.07
N GLU A 21 -19.60 18.41 -29.19
CA GLU A 21 -20.35 19.03 -28.10
C GLU A 21 -21.84 18.65 -28.10
N LEU A 22 -22.29 17.93 -29.12
CA LEU A 22 -23.68 17.50 -29.23
C LEU A 22 -23.90 16.22 -28.42
N SER A 23 -24.84 16.27 -27.48
CA SER A 23 -25.16 15.10 -26.66
C SER A 23 -25.91 14.05 -27.49
N MET A 24 -25.39 12.81 -27.47
CA MET A 24 -26.09 11.65 -28.02
C MET A 24 -27.04 11.00 -26.99
N MET A 25 -26.79 11.22 -25.70
CA MET A 25 -27.52 10.59 -24.60
C MET A 25 -28.81 11.34 -24.29
N THR A 26 -29.85 10.58 -23.94
CA THR A 26 -31.03 11.15 -23.27
C THR A 26 -30.66 11.71 -21.90
N GLN A 27 -31.50 12.60 -21.39
CA GLN A 27 -31.41 13.03 -20.00
C GLN A 27 -31.54 11.84 -19.05
N ALA A 28 -32.40 10.86 -19.36
CA ALA A 28 -32.56 9.65 -18.56
C ALA A 28 -31.29 8.78 -18.55
N GLU A 29 -30.65 8.58 -19.71
CA GLU A 29 -29.37 7.87 -19.80
C GLU A 29 -28.24 8.65 -19.14
N THR A 30 -28.24 9.98 -19.27
CA THR A 30 -27.25 10.85 -18.61
C THR A 30 -27.38 10.74 -17.09
N HIS A 31 -28.61 10.84 -16.56
CA HIS A 31 -28.89 10.63 -15.15
C HIS A 31 -28.53 9.21 -14.69
N GLN A 32 -28.85 8.18 -15.48
CA GLN A 32 -28.51 6.81 -15.14
C GLN A 32 -26.99 6.60 -15.04
N VAL A 33 -26.21 7.11 -16.00
CA VAL A 33 -24.77 6.91 -16.07
C VAL A 33 -24.02 7.83 -15.09
N LEU A 34 -24.45 9.08 -14.95
CA LEU A 34 -23.73 10.07 -14.14
C LEU A 34 -24.18 10.08 -12.68
N GLU A 35 -25.44 9.77 -12.38
CA GLU A 35 -25.98 9.84 -11.03
C GLU A 35 -26.30 8.44 -10.51
N ALA A 36 -27.22 7.70 -11.12
CA ALA A 36 -27.71 6.45 -10.54
C ALA A 36 -26.62 5.38 -10.36
N TRP A 37 -25.71 5.25 -11.33
CA TRP A 37 -24.57 4.32 -11.21
C TRP A 37 -23.43 4.84 -10.34
N ASN A 38 -23.33 6.16 -10.14
CA ASN A 38 -22.29 6.79 -9.33
C ASN A 38 -22.80 7.28 -7.97
N ASP A 39 -23.99 6.85 -7.53
CA ASP A 39 -24.52 7.08 -6.19
C ASP A 39 -23.81 6.20 -5.15
N THR A 40 -22.49 6.37 -5.11
CA THR A 40 -21.54 5.66 -4.28
C THR A 40 -20.99 6.55 -3.18
N ASP A 41 -21.49 7.77 -3.02
CA ASP A 41 -21.07 8.68 -1.95
C ASP A 41 -21.45 8.11 -0.59
N ARG A 42 -20.44 7.89 0.25
CA ARG A 42 -20.58 7.31 1.57
C ARG A 42 -19.61 8.04 2.50
N GLU A 43 -20.10 8.47 3.65
CA GLU A 43 -19.26 9.10 4.66
C GLU A 43 -18.36 8.03 5.31
N ILE A 44 -17.05 8.21 5.22
CA ILE A 44 -16.04 7.30 5.76
C ILE A 44 -15.11 8.12 6.65
N ALA A 45 -14.80 7.62 7.85
CA ALA A 45 -13.87 8.27 8.75
C ALA A 45 -12.46 8.36 8.11
N ALA A 46 -11.82 9.51 8.25
CA ALA A 46 -10.45 9.70 7.80
C ALA A 46 -9.48 8.99 8.75
N SER A 47 -9.24 7.70 8.49
CA SER A 47 -8.30 6.86 9.22
C SER A 47 -7.32 6.19 8.27
N THR A 48 -6.12 5.94 8.76
CA THR A 48 -5.07 5.17 8.08
C THR A 48 -5.18 3.69 8.40
N VAL A 49 -4.58 2.83 7.56
CA VAL A 49 -4.52 1.38 7.84
C VAL A 49 -3.84 1.07 9.18
N PRO A 50 -2.71 1.71 9.56
CA PRO A 50 -2.13 1.54 10.89
C PRO A 50 -3.06 1.92 12.06
N GLU A 51 -3.86 2.98 11.93
CA GLU A 51 -4.83 3.38 12.96
C GLU A 51 -5.95 2.34 13.09
N LEU A 52 -6.54 1.91 11.97
CA LEU A 52 -7.57 0.86 11.97
C LEU A 52 -7.04 -0.48 12.52
N PHE A 53 -5.76 -0.79 12.26
CA PHE A 53 -5.10 -1.95 12.85
C PHE A 53 -4.92 -1.79 14.36
N GLN A 54 -4.53 -0.60 14.83
CA GLN A 54 -4.35 -0.31 16.24
C GLN A 54 -5.67 -0.42 17.02
N GLU A 55 -6.77 0.08 16.44
CA GLU A 55 -8.12 -0.08 17.01
C GLU A 55 -8.48 -1.56 17.22
N GLN A 56 -8.08 -2.43 16.29
CA GLN A 56 -8.31 -3.87 16.41
C GLN A 56 -7.44 -4.52 17.48
N VAL A 57 -6.19 -4.07 17.65
CA VAL A 57 -5.29 -4.51 18.74
C VAL A 57 -5.86 -4.12 20.10
N GLU A 58 -6.41 -2.90 20.23
CA GLU A 58 -7.02 -2.41 21.47
C GLU A 58 -8.36 -3.12 21.76
N GLY A 59 -9.12 -3.48 20.73
CA GLY A 59 -10.39 -4.18 20.84
C GLY A 59 -10.28 -5.66 21.26
N ASP A 60 -9.37 -6.42 20.63
CA ASP A 60 -9.10 -7.81 20.96
C ASP A 60 -7.66 -8.22 20.65
N ALA A 61 -6.76 -7.88 21.57
CA ALA A 61 -5.33 -8.16 21.46
C ALA A 61 -4.99 -9.65 21.33
N ALA A 62 -5.80 -10.54 21.91
CA ALA A 62 -5.54 -11.97 21.96
C ALA A 62 -6.11 -12.73 20.76
N ALA A 63 -6.98 -12.12 19.96
CA ALA A 63 -7.50 -12.72 18.74
C ALA A 63 -6.38 -13.04 17.75
N SER A 64 -6.54 -14.15 17.04
CA SER A 64 -5.63 -14.55 15.96
C SER A 64 -5.72 -13.54 14.81
N ALA A 65 -4.57 -12.97 14.43
CA ALA A 65 -4.44 -11.99 13.36
C ALA A 65 -3.82 -12.57 12.09
N LEU A 66 -2.85 -13.48 12.25
CA LEU A 66 -2.09 -14.03 11.14
C LEU A 66 -1.80 -15.51 11.37
N LEU A 67 -2.15 -16.33 10.38
CA LEU A 67 -1.80 -17.73 10.30
C LEU A 67 -0.97 -17.97 9.04
N PHE A 68 0.21 -18.55 9.20
CA PHE A 68 1.05 -19.02 8.11
C PHE A 68 1.71 -20.33 8.53
N GLU A 69 1.40 -21.40 7.80
CA GLU A 69 1.81 -22.77 8.14
C GLU A 69 1.45 -23.10 9.61
N ASP A 70 2.42 -23.53 10.41
CA ASP A 70 2.24 -23.87 11.82
C ASP A 70 2.39 -22.66 12.76
N THR A 71 2.62 -21.45 12.22
CA THR A 71 2.78 -20.23 13.01
C THR A 71 1.49 -19.43 13.03
N THR A 72 0.99 -19.14 14.23
CA THR A 72 -0.11 -18.22 14.46
C THR A 72 0.36 -17.05 15.30
N LEU A 73 0.07 -15.82 14.89
CA LEU A 73 0.25 -14.62 15.70
C LEU A 73 -1.11 -14.03 16.06
N SER A 74 -1.24 -13.65 17.33
CA SER A 74 -2.31 -12.75 17.78
C SER A 74 -2.09 -11.32 17.28
N TYR A 75 -3.12 -10.48 17.39
CA TYR A 75 -3.01 -9.04 17.09
C TYR A 75 -1.89 -8.38 17.90
N ALA A 76 -1.79 -8.65 19.21
CA ALA A 76 -0.71 -8.11 20.04
C ALA A 76 0.68 -8.57 19.59
N GLU A 77 0.87 -9.85 19.27
CA GLU A 77 2.19 -10.35 18.85
C GLU A 77 2.61 -9.78 17.50
N LEU A 78 1.66 -9.66 16.57
CA LEU A 78 1.91 -9.03 15.27
C LEU A 78 2.24 -7.54 15.43
N ASP A 79 1.49 -6.83 16.27
CA ASP A 79 1.68 -5.41 16.54
C ASP A 79 3.05 -5.13 17.15
N VAL A 80 3.47 -5.88 18.18
CA VAL A 80 4.79 -5.76 18.81
C VAL A 80 5.91 -5.90 17.78
N ARG A 81 5.83 -6.91 16.90
CA ARG A 81 6.84 -7.14 15.87
C ARG A 81 6.87 -6.01 14.84
N ALA A 82 5.70 -5.57 14.38
CA ALA A 82 5.58 -4.50 13.39
C ALA A 82 6.04 -3.15 13.96
N ASN A 83 5.68 -2.82 15.20
CA ASN A 83 6.07 -1.59 15.88
C ASN A 83 7.59 -1.52 16.06
N ARG A 84 8.24 -2.61 16.50
CA ARG A 84 9.70 -2.65 16.63
C ARG A 84 10.42 -2.40 15.32
N LEU A 85 9.96 -3.03 14.24
CA LEU A 85 10.53 -2.80 12.91
C LEU A 85 10.23 -1.39 12.40
N ALA A 86 9.04 -0.85 12.67
CA ALA A 86 8.69 0.53 12.30
C ALA A 86 9.60 1.54 13.01
N GLN A 87 9.85 1.36 14.31
CA GLN A 87 10.78 2.22 15.08
C GLN A 87 12.21 2.10 14.54
N TYR A 88 12.65 0.90 14.19
CA TYR A 88 13.96 0.69 13.55
C TYR A 88 14.11 1.47 12.23
N LEU A 89 13.03 1.55 11.43
CA LEU A 89 12.99 2.35 10.21
C LEU A 89 12.99 3.86 10.51
N ILE A 90 12.18 4.30 11.48
CA ILE A 90 12.09 5.70 11.90
C ILE A 90 13.43 6.21 12.42
N ASP A 91 14.15 5.42 13.22
CA ASP A 91 15.49 5.75 13.74
C ASP A 91 16.55 5.91 12.62
N ARG A 92 16.21 5.48 11.40
CA ARG A 92 17.02 5.66 10.17
C ARG A 92 16.47 6.74 9.26
N GLU A 93 15.59 7.59 9.77
CA GLU A 93 14.95 8.68 9.03
C GLU A 93 14.14 8.17 7.82
N ILE A 94 13.56 6.97 7.94
CA ILE A 94 12.65 6.38 6.96
C ILE A 94 11.21 6.56 7.44
N GLY A 95 10.44 7.37 6.71
CA GLY A 95 9.05 7.69 7.02
C GLY A 95 8.29 8.29 5.82
N PRO A 96 7.43 9.31 6.03
CA PRO A 96 6.57 9.86 4.98
C PRO A 96 7.30 10.24 3.70
N GLU A 97 6.62 10.04 2.57
CA GLU A 97 7.11 10.34 1.20
C GLU A 97 8.34 9.52 0.76
N GLN A 98 8.75 8.51 1.54
CA GLN A 98 9.81 7.57 1.17
C GLN A 98 9.24 6.18 0.86
N PHE A 99 9.97 5.45 0.02
CA PHE A 99 9.67 4.06 -0.29
C PHE A 99 10.57 3.10 0.47
N VAL A 100 10.01 1.99 0.93
CA VAL A 100 10.75 0.81 1.40
C VAL A 100 10.38 -0.35 0.51
N ALA A 101 11.36 -0.92 -0.19
CA ALA A 101 11.13 -2.11 -0.99
C ALA A 101 11.00 -3.34 -0.08
N VAL A 102 10.05 -4.20 -0.39
CA VAL A 102 9.83 -5.46 0.33
C VAL A 102 10.03 -6.61 -0.66
N ALA A 103 11.19 -7.26 -0.55
CA ALA A 103 11.62 -8.38 -1.37
C ALA A 103 11.72 -9.63 -0.49
N LEU A 104 10.56 -10.13 -0.04
CA LEU A 104 10.44 -11.26 0.87
C LEU A 104 9.58 -12.35 0.22
N PRO A 105 9.89 -13.64 0.44
CA PRO A 105 8.94 -14.70 0.12
C PRO A 105 7.70 -14.57 1.02
N ARG A 106 6.62 -15.25 0.64
CA ARG A 106 5.41 -15.29 1.46
C ARG A 106 5.75 -15.92 2.82
N SER A 107 5.60 -15.14 3.89
CA SER A 107 5.90 -15.54 5.26
C SER A 107 5.20 -14.63 6.28
N VAL A 108 5.34 -14.96 7.57
CA VAL A 108 4.96 -14.05 8.67
C VAL A 108 5.74 -12.74 8.58
N ASP A 109 7.04 -12.80 8.31
CA ASP A 109 7.91 -11.62 8.26
C ASP A 109 7.55 -10.67 7.13
N MET A 110 7.01 -11.18 6.01
CA MET A 110 6.46 -10.34 4.95
C MET A 110 5.32 -9.46 5.44
N VAL A 111 4.37 -10.02 6.21
CA VAL A 111 3.24 -9.25 6.75
C VAL A 111 3.71 -8.27 7.84
N VAL A 112 4.64 -8.69 8.70
CA VAL A 112 5.29 -7.81 9.68
C VAL A 112 5.97 -6.63 8.98
N ALA A 113 6.72 -6.89 7.91
CA ALA A 113 7.42 -5.87 7.13
C ALA A 113 6.45 -4.87 6.49
N LEU A 114 5.37 -5.34 5.86
CA LEU A 114 4.36 -4.45 5.26
C LEU A 114 3.71 -3.54 6.31
N LEU A 115 3.28 -4.11 7.44
CA LEU A 115 2.70 -3.31 8.54
C LEU A 115 3.71 -2.33 9.13
N ALA A 116 4.95 -2.75 9.32
CA ALA A 116 6.01 -1.89 9.86
C ALA A 116 6.33 -0.70 8.94
N VAL A 117 6.38 -0.92 7.62
CA VAL A 117 6.58 0.15 6.64
C VAL A 117 5.43 1.15 6.72
N LEU A 118 4.17 0.68 6.71
CA LEU A 118 3.02 1.58 6.87
C LEU A 118 3.04 2.33 8.21
N LYS A 119 3.40 1.64 9.31
CA LYS A 119 3.52 2.24 10.64
C LYS A 119 4.64 3.28 10.72
N SER A 120 5.72 3.14 9.94
CA SER A 120 6.75 4.19 9.81
C SER A 120 6.27 5.43 9.06
N GLY A 121 5.13 5.35 8.37
CA GLY A 121 4.61 6.38 7.47
C GLY A 121 5.16 6.30 6.05
N ALA A 122 6.11 5.40 5.79
CA ALA A 122 6.63 5.13 4.45
C ALA A 122 5.64 4.29 3.61
N ALA A 123 5.84 4.34 2.29
CA ALA A 123 5.11 3.49 1.35
C ALA A 123 5.93 2.23 1.05
N TYR A 124 5.29 1.05 1.02
CA TYR A 124 5.98 -0.17 0.61
C TYR A 124 5.97 -0.30 -0.93
N LEU A 125 7.10 -0.74 -1.48
CA LEU A 125 7.23 -1.19 -2.87
C LEU A 125 7.36 -2.72 -2.87
N PRO A 126 6.34 -3.48 -3.29
CA PRO A 126 6.47 -4.93 -3.37
C PRO A 126 7.39 -5.31 -4.54
N VAL A 127 8.40 -6.14 -4.26
CA VAL A 127 9.35 -6.65 -5.25
C VAL A 127 9.29 -8.17 -5.22
N ASP A 128 8.89 -8.79 -6.34
CA ASP A 128 8.90 -10.24 -6.47
C ASP A 128 10.34 -10.74 -6.75
N PRO A 129 10.96 -11.52 -5.84
CA PRO A 129 12.29 -12.06 -6.06
C PRO A 129 12.42 -13.01 -7.26
N MET A 130 11.29 -13.52 -7.77
CA MET A 130 11.25 -14.40 -8.94
C MET A 130 11.35 -13.63 -10.27
N TYR A 131 11.33 -12.30 -10.23
CA TYR A 131 11.56 -11.50 -11.42
C TYR A 131 13.02 -11.56 -11.90
N PRO A 132 13.26 -11.41 -13.21
CA PRO A 132 14.62 -11.25 -13.71
C PRO A 132 15.34 -10.08 -13.03
N ALA A 133 16.63 -10.25 -12.72
CA ALA A 133 17.45 -9.24 -12.03
C ALA A 133 17.40 -7.85 -12.70
N GLU A 134 17.35 -7.78 -14.03
CA GLU A 134 17.21 -6.52 -14.77
C GLU A 134 15.89 -5.78 -14.45
N ARG A 135 14.79 -6.53 -14.25
CA ARG A 135 13.49 -5.97 -13.90
C ARG A 135 13.50 -5.44 -12.47
N ILE A 136 14.12 -6.18 -11.55
CA ILE A 136 14.28 -5.77 -10.15
C ILE A 136 15.15 -4.49 -10.10
N ALA A 137 16.29 -4.48 -10.79
CA ALA A 137 17.17 -3.32 -10.86
C ALA A 137 16.43 -2.09 -11.38
N PHE A 138 15.69 -2.24 -12.49
CA PHE A 138 14.85 -1.16 -13.02
C PHE A 138 13.86 -0.61 -11.99
N MET A 139 13.15 -1.48 -11.26
CA MET A 139 12.19 -1.04 -10.24
C MET A 139 12.86 -0.29 -9.10
N LEU A 140 14.01 -0.78 -8.62
CA LEU A 140 14.75 -0.15 -7.52
C LEU A 140 15.40 1.18 -7.95
N ASP A 141 15.89 1.28 -9.18
CA ASP A 141 16.49 2.50 -9.74
C ASP A 141 15.45 3.61 -9.97
N ASP A 142 14.24 3.23 -10.40
CA ASP A 142 13.14 4.16 -10.65
C ASP A 142 12.52 4.65 -9.33
N ALA A 143 12.24 3.73 -8.40
CA ALA A 143 11.59 4.07 -7.13
C ALA A 143 12.54 4.63 -6.07
N ARG A 144 13.85 4.33 -6.17
CA ARG A 144 14.90 4.72 -5.22
C ARG A 144 14.49 4.53 -3.75
N PRO A 145 14.14 3.30 -3.34
CA PRO A 145 13.71 3.05 -1.98
C PRO A 145 14.85 3.37 -1.00
N ALA A 146 14.51 3.93 0.15
CA ALA A 146 15.46 4.23 1.21
C ALA A 146 16.10 2.95 1.79
N MET A 147 15.37 1.83 1.70
CA MET A 147 15.81 0.51 2.16
C MET A 147 15.08 -0.61 1.42
N VAL A 148 15.74 -1.76 1.29
CA VAL A 148 15.15 -3.02 0.83
C VAL A 148 15.09 -3.99 2.01
N LEU A 149 13.89 -4.41 2.41
CA LEU A 149 13.67 -5.47 3.38
C LEU A 149 13.70 -6.82 2.66
N THR A 150 14.61 -7.69 3.07
CA THR A 150 14.79 -9.00 2.43
C THR A 150 15.32 -10.05 3.41
N THR A 151 15.58 -11.27 2.95
CA THR A 151 16.25 -12.34 3.70
C THR A 151 17.61 -12.63 3.09
N THR A 152 18.47 -13.32 3.83
CA THR A 152 19.79 -13.75 3.38
C THR A 152 19.68 -14.63 2.11
N GLU A 153 18.64 -15.46 2.03
CA GLU A 153 18.35 -16.29 0.86
C GLU A 153 18.05 -15.46 -0.39
N VAL A 154 17.20 -14.44 -0.26
CA VAL A 154 16.76 -13.61 -1.39
C VAL A 154 17.81 -12.56 -1.77
N ALA A 155 18.55 -12.02 -0.82
CA ALA A 155 19.54 -10.97 -1.05
C ALA A 155 20.57 -11.33 -2.14
N ALA A 156 20.92 -12.62 -2.26
CA ALA A 156 21.87 -13.10 -3.26
C ALA A 156 21.40 -12.94 -4.72
N SER A 157 20.09 -12.84 -4.96
CA SER A 157 19.51 -12.62 -6.30
C SER A 157 19.13 -11.16 -6.56
N LEU A 158 19.22 -10.30 -5.55
CA LEU A 158 18.89 -8.89 -5.67
C LEU A 158 20.11 -8.08 -6.17
N PRO A 159 19.88 -7.08 -7.03
CA PRO A 159 20.93 -6.15 -7.41
C PRO A 159 21.32 -5.25 -6.22
N ASP A 160 22.59 -4.88 -6.17
CA ASP A 160 23.14 -4.00 -5.13
C ASP A 160 22.93 -2.51 -5.49
N THR A 161 21.67 -2.08 -5.51
CA THR A 161 21.28 -0.70 -5.90
C THR A 161 20.72 0.14 -4.75
N ALA A 162 20.40 -0.47 -3.61
CA ALA A 162 19.87 0.21 -2.43
C ALA A 162 20.29 -0.51 -1.13
N PRO A 163 20.34 0.19 0.02
CA PRO A 163 20.67 -0.42 1.31
C PRO A 163 19.70 -1.57 1.64
N GLN A 164 20.25 -2.74 1.98
CA GLN A 164 19.45 -3.92 2.31
C GLN A 164 19.45 -4.18 3.82
N LEU A 165 18.28 -4.59 4.35
CA LEU A 165 18.13 -5.11 5.70
C LEU A 165 17.69 -6.59 5.62
N LEU A 166 18.56 -7.48 6.10
CA LEU A 166 18.33 -8.91 6.15
C LEU A 166 17.55 -9.26 7.43
N LEU A 167 16.26 -9.54 7.31
CA LEU A 167 15.38 -9.76 8.47
C LEU A 167 15.69 -11.06 9.23
N ASP A 168 16.37 -12.01 8.59
CA ASP A 168 16.81 -13.28 9.15
C ASP A 168 18.23 -13.24 9.73
N GLU A 169 18.95 -12.11 9.59
CA GLU A 169 20.28 -11.97 10.16
C GLU A 169 20.20 -11.76 11.69
N PRO A 170 20.95 -12.53 12.51
CA PRO A 170 20.90 -12.42 13.97
C PRO A 170 21.12 -11.01 14.52
N LYS A 171 22.02 -10.23 13.89
CA LYS A 171 22.28 -8.83 14.28
C LYS A 171 21.10 -7.91 14.00
N ALA A 172 20.42 -8.10 12.87
CA ALA A 172 19.23 -7.33 12.52
C ALA A 172 18.09 -7.68 13.48
N ILE A 173 17.86 -8.96 13.76
CA ILE A 173 16.86 -9.44 14.72
C ILE A 173 17.11 -8.83 16.10
N GLU A 174 18.35 -8.87 16.59
CA GLU A 174 18.71 -8.29 17.89
C GLU A 174 18.48 -6.77 17.91
N ALA A 175 18.95 -6.05 16.88
CA ALA A 175 18.78 -4.61 16.79
C ALA A 175 17.30 -4.21 16.76
N ILE A 176 16.48 -4.86 15.92
CA ILE A 176 15.03 -4.63 15.86
C ILE A 176 14.39 -4.96 17.21
N GLY A 177 14.76 -6.08 17.83
CA GLY A 177 14.24 -6.54 19.12
C GLY A 177 14.46 -5.58 20.30
N GLN A 178 15.44 -4.67 20.21
CA GLN A 178 15.75 -3.67 21.24
C GLN A 178 14.88 -2.41 21.17
N HIS A 179 14.12 -2.22 20.08
CA HIS A 179 13.26 -1.04 19.94
C HIS A 179 11.99 -1.19 20.80
N VAL A 180 11.40 -0.04 21.13
CA VAL A 180 10.11 -0.01 21.82
C VAL A 180 9.04 -0.67 20.95
N ASP A 181 8.09 -1.33 21.59
CA ASP A 181 6.99 -2.04 20.94
C ASP A 181 5.71 -1.19 20.83
N THR A 182 5.79 0.09 21.19
CA THR A 182 4.68 1.04 21.08
C THR A 182 4.53 1.52 19.64
N ALA A 183 3.28 1.58 19.18
CA ALA A 183 2.96 2.09 17.85
C ALA A 183 3.49 3.52 17.66
N PRO A 184 4.26 3.80 16.60
CA PRO A 184 4.73 5.14 16.32
C PRO A 184 3.56 6.08 15.98
N ALA A 185 3.66 7.34 16.39
CA ALA A 185 2.71 8.36 16.00
C ALA A 185 2.93 8.75 14.53
N ILE A 186 1.98 8.43 13.66
CA ILE A 186 2.03 8.84 12.26
C ILE A 186 1.45 10.26 12.16
N ALA A 187 2.28 11.24 11.83
CA ALA A 187 1.81 12.58 11.55
C ALA A 187 1.16 12.62 10.15
N VAL A 188 -0.15 12.43 10.08
CA VAL A 188 -0.91 12.69 8.85
C VAL A 188 -0.94 14.20 8.63
N ARG A 189 -0.22 14.69 7.61
CA ARG A 189 -0.37 16.08 7.16
C ARG A 189 -1.66 16.16 6.35
N THR A 190 -2.69 16.78 6.93
CA THR A 190 -3.93 17.17 6.25
C THR A 190 -3.73 18.47 5.47
#